data_AF-A0A7J8LSQ6-F1
#
_entry.id   AF-A0A7J8LSQ6-F1
#
_cell.length_a   1.000
_cell.length_b   1.000
_cell.length_c   1.000
_cell.angle_alpha   90.00
_cell.angle_beta   90.00
_cell.angle_gamma   90.00
#
_symmetry.space_group_name_H-M   'P 1'
#
loop_
_entity.id
_entity.type
_entity.pdbx_description
1 polymer ?
#
loop_
_entity_poly.entity_id
_entity_poly.type
_entity_poly.pdbx_seq_one_letter_code
_entity_poly.pdbx_strand_id
1 'polypeptide(L)'
;HPLDSLTPNEFIRVQAIVNQSHPTSTTNLTFQYIGLNEPDKQAFLSWLQNHPTTIPPPRQAFVVARINHQTHELIIDFSRDDIVSDRIHHGFGYPSLTFQEQIDADQLVFNHAPFLAALNKRGLKVEQVVCGSFTVGWFGETKQNGRVVKIMCYYLDGTVNLYMRPIEAITVTVDLDAMNVIHFQDRLVVPVPKAAGTDYRESKQKPPLGPELKGITVVQPDGPSFTIDGSRVRWANWDFHLSFDARVGPIVSLASIYDTEKQEFRRVMYRGFVSELFVPYMDLTEEWYYRTFFDAGEYGYGLCAVPLEPLRDCPANAVYMGAYVAAQNGMPIEMPNVFCIFERNAGDVMWRHTETMIPPDL
;
A
#
# COMPACT_ATOMS: atom_id res chain seq x y z
N HIS A 1 -10.55 -20.19 -0.36
CA HIS A 1 -9.40 -20.74 0.39
C HIS A 1 -9.19 -19.95 1.69
N PRO A 2 -8.82 -20.55 2.84
CA PRO A 2 -8.79 -19.82 4.12
C PRO A 2 -7.82 -18.62 4.19
N LEU A 3 -6.78 -18.61 3.35
CA LEU A 3 -5.81 -17.50 3.24
C LEU A 3 -6.21 -16.42 2.21
N ASP A 4 -7.37 -16.54 1.55
CA ASP A 4 -7.81 -15.52 0.60
C ASP A 4 -7.99 -14.17 1.28
N SER A 5 -7.73 -13.09 0.56
CA SER A 5 -8.08 -11.73 0.99
C SER A 5 -9.55 -11.64 1.36
N LEU A 6 -9.89 -10.68 2.22
CA LEU A 6 -11.30 -10.43 2.54
C LEU A 6 -12.06 -10.03 1.27
N THR A 7 -13.25 -10.62 1.11
CA THR A 7 -14.17 -10.29 0.02
C THR A 7 -14.92 -8.99 0.32
N PRO A 8 -15.52 -8.32 -0.69
CA PRO A 8 -16.34 -7.13 -0.46
C PRO A 8 -17.46 -7.34 0.57
N ASN A 9 -18.12 -8.50 0.53
CA ASN A 9 -19.17 -8.84 1.50
C ASN A 9 -18.62 -9.03 2.92
N GLU A 10 -17.40 -9.54 3.07
CA GLU A 10 -16.72 -9.65 4.37
C GLU A 10 -16.39 -8.26 4.93
N PHE A 11 -15.90 -7.31 4.12
CA PHE A 11 -15.71 -5.91 4.55
C PHE A 11 -17.03 -5.27 5.00
N ILE A 12 -18.11 -5.44 4.23
CA ILE A 12 -19.45 -4.91 4.58
C ILE A 12 -19.94 -5.52 5.91
N ARG A 13 -19.72 -6.83 6.13
CA ARG A 13 -20.07 -7.48 7.41
C ARG A 13 -19.25 -6.94 8.57
N VAL A 14 -17.93 -6.77 8.40
CA VAL A 14 -17.07 -6.14 9.43
C VAL A 14 -17.61 -4.76 9.80
N GLN A 15 -17.88 -3.93 8.80
CA GLN A 15 -18.39 -2.57 9.00
C GLN A 15 -19.73 -2.59 9.77
N ALA A 16 -20.65 -3.47 9.40
CA ALA A 16 -21.94 -3.60 10.05
C ALA A 16 -21.83 -4.05 11.52
N ILE A 17 -21.01 -5.06 11.79
CA ILE A 17 -20.78 -5.60 13.14
C ILE A 17 -20.16 -4.53 14.05
N VAL A 18 -19.13 -3.83 13.59
CA VAL A 18 -18.46 -2.79 14.39
C VAL A 18 -19.39 -1.59 14.60
N ASN A 19 -20.15 -1.16 13.59
CA ASN A 19 -21.15 -0.09 13.73
C ASN A 19 -22.29 -0.45 14.68
N GLN A 20 -22.67 -1.72 14.77
CA GLN A 20 -23.70 -2.16 15.72
C GLN A 20 -23.23 -2.03 17.17
N SER A 21 -21.97 -2.38 17.45
CA SER A 21 -21.36 -2.24 18.78
C SER A 21 -20.98 -0.79 19.10
N HIS A 22 -20.61 -0.01 18.09
CA HIS A 22 -20.20 1.39 18.20
C HIS A 22 -20.93 2.26 17.16
N PRO A 23 -22.18 2.67 17.42
CA PRO A 23 -22.96 3.44 16.46
C PRO A 23 -22.28 4.77 16.12
N THR A 24 -22.12 5.06 14.82
CA THR A 24 -21.54 6.33 14.33
C THR A 24 -22.37 7.57 14.69
N SER A 25 -23.64 7.38 15.10
CA SER A 25 -24.49 8.46 15.62
C SER A 25 -24.06 8.95 17.00
N THR A 26 -23.31 8.14 17.75
CA THR A 26 -22.90 8.44 19.14
C THR A 26 -21.39 8.31 19.35
N THR A 27 -20.65 7.80 18.37
CA THR A 27 -19.20 7.57 18.46
C THR A 27 -18.49 8.11 17.23
N ASN A 28 -17.32 8.71 17.45
CA ASN A 28 -16.39 9.02 16.36
C ASN A 28 -15.62 7.73 16.04
N LEU A 29 -16.05 7.02 14.99
CA LEU A 29 -15.49 5.76 14.54
C LEU A 29 -14.85 5.91 13.15
N THR A 30 -13.60 5.51 13.05
CA THR A 30 -12.87 5.36 11.78
C THR A 30 -12.10 4.06 11.76
N PHE A 31 -11.89 3.50 10.58
CA PHE A 31 -11.16 2.26 10.35
C PHE A 31 -9.82 2.58 9.71
N GLN A 32 -8.74 2.23 10.38
CA GLN A 32 -7.37 2.43 9.89
C GLN A 32 -6.83 1.18 9.22
N TYR A 33 -7.33 0.01 9.61
CA TYR A 33 -6.98 -1.24 8.97
C TYR A 33 -8.12 -2.25 9.12
N ILE A 34 -8.42 -2.97 8.04
CA ILE A 34 -9.24 -4.17 8.05
C ILE A 34 -8.52 -5.18 7.16
N GLY A 35 -8.17 -6.33 7.72
CA GLY A 35 -7.51 -7.41 6.98
C GLY A 35 -7.85 -8.78 7.55
N LEU A 36 -7.38 -9.82 6.87
CA LEU A 36 -7.58 -11.18 7.33
C LEU A 36 -6.87 -11.40 8.68
N ASN A 37 -7.59 -11.88 9.69
CA ASN A 37 -6.94 -12.48 10.84
C ASN A 37 -6.51 -13.90 10.44
N GLU A 38 -5.26 -14.05 10.02
CA GLU A 38 -4.76 -15.32 9.50
C GLU A 38 -4.93 -16.44 10.53
N PRO A 39 -5.38 -17.63 10.10
CA PRO A 39 -5.51 -18.77 11.00
C PRO A 39 -4.13 -19.18 11.53
N ASP A 40 -4.11 -19.77 12.74
CA ASP A 40 -2.90 -20.36 13.28
C ASP A 40 -2.27 -21.34 12.27
N LYS A 41 -0.95 -21.22 12.09
CA LYS A 41 -0.22 -21.98 11.07
C LYS A 41 -0.33 -23.48 11.30
N GLN A 42 -0.25 -23.96 12.54
CA GLN A 42 -0.31 -25.40 12.82
C GLN A 42 -1.72 -25.93 12.57
N ALA A 43 -2.76 -25.21 13.01
CA ALA A 43 -4.14 -25.55 12.74
C ALA A 43 -4.46 -25.56 11.24
N PHE A 44 -3.99 -24.55 10.50
CA PHE A 44 -4.17 -24.46 9.05
C PHE A 44 -3.46 -25.60 8.31
N LEU A 45 -2.20 -25.90 8.63
CA LEU A 45 -1.45 -27.00 7.99
C LEU A 45 -2.07 -28.36 8.30
N SER A 46 -2.56 -28.56 9.53
CA SER A 46 -3.27 -29.79 9.92
C SER A 46 -4.57 -29.95 9.14
N TRP A 47 -5.34 -28.87 8.94
CA TRP A 47 -6.51 -28.88 8.08
C TRP A 47 -6.14 -29.21 6.64
N LEU A 48 -5.09 -28.58 6.09
CA LEU A 48 -4.67 -28.78 4.70
C LEU A 48 -4.28 -30.24 4.41
N GLN A 49 -3.64 -30.93 5.35
CA GLN A 49 -3.26 -32.34 5.22
C GLN A 49 -4.46 -33.30 5.25
N ASN A 50 -5.52 -32.94 5.96
CA ASN A 50 -6.70 -33.79 6.16
C ASN A 50 -7.92 -33.34 5.31
N HIS A 51 -7.78 -32.29 4.51
CA HIS A 51 -8.81 -31.80 3.61
C HIS A 51 -9.16 -32.85 2.53
N PRO A 52 -10.44 -33.12 2.23
CA PRO A 52 -11.65 -32.37 2.59
C PRO A 52 -12.38 -32.84 3.85
N THR A 53 -11.83 -33.81 4.60
CA THR A 53 -12.54 -34.50 5.69
C THR A 53 -12.65 -33.70 6.99
N THR A 54 -11.95 -32.56 7.10
CA THR A 54 -11.91 -31.71 8.29
C THR A 54 -12.47 -30.30 8.03
N ILE A 55 -13.09 -29.73 9.07
CA ILE A 55 -13.64 -28.36 9.05
C ILE A 55 -12.51 -27.35 8.90
N PRO A 56 -12.63 -26.34 8.00
CA PRO A 56 -11.62 -25.28 7.88
C PRO A 56 -11.51 -24.44 9.15
N PRO A 57 -10.34 -23.82 9.40
CA PRO A 57 -10.21 -22.89 10.52
C PRO A 57 -11.21 -21.72 10.38
N PRO A 58 -11.65 -21.11 11.50
CA PRO A 58 -12.57 -19.98 11.48
C PRO A 58 -12.08 -18.86 10.57
N ARG A 59 -13.00 -18.33 9.77
CA ARG A 59 -12.75 -17.16 8.94
C ARG A 59 -12.95 -15.92 9.82
N GLN A 60 -11.88 -15.13 9.98
CA GLN A 60 -11.87 -14.00 10.90
C GLN A 60 -11.23 -12.77 10.26
N ALA A 61 -11.62 -11.58 10.72
CA ALA A 61 -10.97 -10.33 10.34
C ALA A 61 -10.29 -9.68 11.55
N PHE A 62 -9.11 -9.12 11.33
CA PHE A 62 -8.43 -8.24 12.29
C PHE A 62 -8.69 -6.80 11.87
N VAL A 63 -9.14 -5.99 12.82
CA VAL A 63 -9.50 -4.59 12.60
C VAL A 63 -8.73 -3.71 13.55
N VAL A 64 -8.12 -2.65 13.02
CA VAL A 64 -7.62 -1.54 13.83
C VAL A 64 -8.52 -0.35 13.56
N ALA A 65 -9.26 0.07 14.59
CA ALA A 65 -10.21 1.17 14.51
C ALA A 65 -9.87 2.25 15.54
N ARG A 66 -10.18 3.51 15.20
CA ARG A 66 -10.15 4.64 16.13
C ARG A 66 -11.58 4.93 16.56
N ILE A 67 -11.86 4.73 17.85
CA ILE A 67 -13.17 4.96 18.47
C ILE A 67 -12.97 6.00 19.56
N ASN A 68 -13.58 7.18 19.40
CA ASN A 68 -13.46 8.30 20.35
C ASN A 68 -12.00 8.61 20.72
N HIS A 69 -11.12 8.64 19.72
CA HIS A 69 -9.67 8.90 19.86
C HIS A 69 -8.89 7.82 20.63
N GLN A 70 -9.45 6.62 20.80
CA GLN A 70 -8.74 5.45 21.30
C GLN A 70 -8.53 4.44 20.17
N THR A 71 -7.39 3.76 20.17
CA THR A 71 -7.08 2.71 19.18
C THR A 71 -7.58 1.37 19.71
N HIS A 72 -8.51 0.76 18.99
CA HIS A 72 -9.05 -0.56 19.28
C HIS A 72 -8.51 -1.59 18.28
N GLU A 73 -8.12 -2.74 18.82
CA GLU A 73 -7.79 -3.96 18.08
C GLU A 73 -8.96 -4.93 18.24
N LEU A 74 -9.71 -5.14 17.15
CA LEU A 74 -10.86 -6.02 17.14
C LEU A 74 -10.58 -7.29 16.35
N ILE A 75 -11.13 -8.41 16.82
CA ILE A 75 -11.22 -9.65 16.04
C ILE A 75 -12.70 -9.94 15.80
N ILE A 76 -13.07 -10.00 14.51
CA ILE A 76 -14.42 -10.34 14.07
C ILE A 76 -14.44 -11.80 13.62
N ASP A 77 -15.40 -12.58 14.11
CA ASP A 77 -15.60 -13.96 13.65
C ASP A 77 -16.86 -14.06 12.79
N PHE A 78 -16.67 -14.35 11.50
CA PHE A 78 -17.76 -14.39 10.52
C PHE A 78 -18.72 -15.57 10.69
N SER A 79 -18.33 -16.60 11.46
CA SER A 79 -19.23 -17.72 11.78
C SER A 79 -20.20 -17.37 12.91
N ARG A 80 -19.80 -16.42 13.76
CA ARG A 80 -20.60 -15.93 14.90
C ARG A 80 -21.30 -14.60 14.61
N ASP A 81 -20.90 -13.90 13.55
CA ASP A 81 -21.34 -12.53 13.25
C ASP A 81 -21.13 -11.57 14.45
N ASP A 82 -19.97 -11.70 15.10
CA ASP A 82 -19.72 -11.06 16.40
C ASP A 82 -18.26 -10.63 16.58
N ILE A 83 -18.06 -9.64 17.47
CA ILE A 83 -16.74 -9.22 17.94
C ILE A 83 -16.29 -10.21 19.03
N VAL A 84 -15.32 -11.07 18.71
CA VAL A 84 -14.84 -12.08 19.66
C VAL A 84 -13.69 -11.58 20.53
N SER A 85 -13.07 -10.46 20.16
CA SER A 85 -12.07 -9.76 20.97
C SER A 85 -12.11 -8.27 20.65
N ASP A 86 -12.07 -7.44 21.69
CA ASP A 86 -11.87 -6.00 21.61
C ASP A 86 -10.83 -5.60 22.67
N ARG A 87 -9.70 -5.05 22.22
CA ARG A 87 -8.62 -4.58 23.09
C ARG A 87 -8.26 -3.15 22.75
N ILE A 88 -8.13 -2.32 23.78
CA ILE A 88 -7.61 -0.96 23.62
C ILE A 88 -6.08 -1.00 23.66
N HIS A 89 -5.43 -0.45 22.63
CA HIS A 89 -3.99 -0.27 22.62
C HIS A 89 -3.58 0.91 23.50
N HIS A 90 -2.82 0.62 24.56
CA HIS A 90 -2.31 1.61 25.52
C HIS A 90 -0.81 1.92 25.33
N GLY A 91 -0.15 1.28 24.36
CA GLY A 91 1.27 1.47 24.09
C GLY A 91 1.59 2.75 23.32
N PHE A 92 2.84 2.85 22.88
CA PHE A 92 3.26 3.91 21.96
C PHE A 92 2.83 3.61 20.52
N GLY A 93 2.91 4.64 19.67
CA GLY A 93 2.58 4.56 18.25
C GLY A 93 1.09 4.71 17.97
N TYR A 94 0.80 5.04 16.71
CA TYR A 94 -0.55 5.23 16.18
C TYR A 94 -0.75 4.31 14.98
N PRO A 95 -2.00 3.95 14.65
CA PRO A 95 -2.30 3.22 13.43
C PRO A 95 -2.02 4.06 12.18
N SER A 96 -1.91 3.37 11.04
CA SER A 96 -1.71 3.95 9.71
C SER A 96 -2.70 5.08 9.44
N LEU A 97 -2.27 6.03 8.62
CA LEU A 97 -3.10 7.13 8.16
C LEU A 97 -4.14 6.60 7.16
N THR A 98 -5.37 7.09 7.23
CA THR A 98 -6.36 6.89 6.17
C THR A 98 -6.18 7.96 5.10
N PHE A 99 -6.64 7.72 3.87
CA PHE A 99 -6.66 8.78 2.85
C PHE A 99 -7.58 9.95 3.22
N GLN A 100 -8.73 9.67 3.86
CA GLN A 100 -9.72 10.70 4.15
C GLN A 100 -9.19 11.71 5.18
N GLU A 101 -8.56 11.26 6.26
CA GLU A 101 -8.02 12.19 7.27
C GLU A 101 -6.81 12.97 6.76
N GLN A 102 -6.02 12.39 5.84
CA GLN A 102 -4.96 13.12 5.15
C GLN A 102 -5.55 14.23 4.29
N ILE A 103 -6.56 13.92 3.46
CA ILE A 103 -7.27 14.92 2.64
C ILE A 103 -7.83 16.03 3.53
N ASP A 104 -8.52 15.67 4.62
CA ASP A 104 -9.12 16.64 5.53
C ASP A 104 -8.05 17.54 6.19
N ALA A 105 -6.93 16.95 6.65
CA ALA A 105 -5.81 17.67 7.24
C ALA A 105 -5.11 18.61 6.24
N ASP A 106 -4.87 18.13 5.01
CA ASP A 106 -4.26 18.90 3.94
C ASP A 106 -5.11 20.11 3.54
N GLN A 107 -6.43 20.02 3.69
CA GLN A 107 -7.35 21.13 3.37
C GLN A 107 -7.39 22.22 4.44
N LEU A 108 -7.01 21.93 5.69
CA LEU A 108 -7.07 22.91 6.80
C LEU A 108 -6.25 24.16 6.52
N VAL A 109 -5.11 24.02 5.84
CA VAL A 109 -4.19 25.13 5.57
C VAL A 109 -4.83 26.22 4.71
N PHE A 110 -5.77 25.86 3.83
CA PHE A 110 -6.44 26.81 2.94
C PHE A 110 -7.45 27.71 3.68
N ASN A 111 -7.83 27.36 4.91
CA ASN A 111 -8.62 28.20 5.80
C ASN A 111 -7.77 28.87 6.90
N HIS A 112 -6.45 28.67 6.89
CA HIS A 112 -5.56 29.18 7.92
C HIS A 112 -4.96 30.54 7.51
N ALA A 113 -5.45 31.63 8.12
CA ALA A 113 -5.06 33.00 7.75
C ALA A 113 -3.53 33.25 7.74
N PRO A 114 -2.73 32.75 8.70
CA PRO A 114 -1.26 32.86 8.63
C PRO A 114 -0.65 32.19 7.40
N PHE A 115 -1.16 31.04 6.97
CA PHE A 115 -0.70 30.35 5.77
C PHE A 115 -1.03 31.14 4.50
N LEU A 116 -2.26 31.64 4.39
CA LEU A 116 -2.67 32.49 3.26
C LEU A 116 -1.82 33.77 3.16
N ALA A 117 -1.48 34.38 4.30
CA ALA A 117 -0.57 35.52 4.34
C ALA A 117 0.85 35.14 3.86
N ALA A 118 1.34 33.95 4.21
CA ALA A 118 2.64 33.45 3.76
C ALA A 118 2.69 33.16 2.25
N LEU A 119 1.59 32.68 1.66
CA LEU A 119 1.45 32.54 0.20
C LEU A 119 1.42 33.90 -0.50
N ASN A 120 0.64 34.85 0.02
CA ASN A 120 0.56 36.21 -0.53
C ASN A 120 1.93 36.93 -0.48
N LYS A 121 2.68 36.77 0.62
CA LYS A 121 4.05 37.28 0.76
C LYS A 121 5.00 36.74 -0.33
N ARG A 122 4.74 35.55 -0.86
CA ARG A 122 5.50 34.90 -1.94
C ARG A 122 4.93 35.18 -3.33
N GLY A 123 3.81 35.90 -3.43
CA GLY A 123 3.11 36.15 -4.69
C GLY A 123 2.53 34.88 -5.33
N LEU A 124 2.20 33.86 -4.54
CA LEU A 124 1.68 32.59 -5.01
C LEU A 124 0.15 32.60 -5.04
N LYS A 125 -0.43 32.02 -6.10
CA LYS A 125 -1.87 31.84 -6.25
C LYS A 125 -2.35 30.63 -5.45
N VAL A 126 -3.33 30.81 -4.58
CA VAL A 126 -3.81 29.74 -3.68
C VAL A 126 -4.35 28.56 -4.48
N GLU A 127 -5.04 28.80 -5.59
CA GLU A 127 -5.60 27.77 -6.49
C GLU A 127 -4.56 26.93 -7.24
N GLN A 128 -3.27 27.31 -7.16
CA GLN A 128 -2.15 26.56 -7.72
C GLN A 128 -1.33 25.86 -6.64
N VAL A 129 -1.77 25.88 -5.38
CA VAL A 129 -1.11 25.22 -4.27
C VAL A 129 -1.78 23.87 -3.99
N VAL A 130 -0.97 22.83 -3.86
CA VAL A 130 -1.39 21.52 -3.39
C VAL A 130 -0.55 21.16 -2.17
N CYS A 131 -1.15 20.47 -1.20
CA CYS A 131 -0.48 20.09 0.04
C CYS A 131 -0.60 18.60 0.29
N GLY A 132 0.28 18.07 1.14
CA GLY A 132 0.29 16.67 1.55
C GLY A 132 0.73 16.51 3.01
N SER A 133 0.23 15.45 3.65
CA SER A 133 0.48 15.11 5.04
C SER A 133 1.71 14.20 5.20
N PHE A 134 2.63 14.61 6.08
CA PHE A 134 3.90 13.93 6.33
C PHE A 134 3.93 13.49 7.79
N THR A 135 4.17 12.19 8.03
CA THR A 135 4.40 11.66 9.37
C THR A 135 5.64 12.29 10.00
N VAL A 136 5.64 12.42 11.32
CA VAL A 136 6.67 13.18 12.06
C VAL A 136 7.57 12.32 12.94
N GLY A 137 7.37 11.00 12.97
CA GLY A 137 8.14 10.10 13.83
C GLY A 137 8.08 10.45 15.32
N TRP A 138 9.19 10.20 16.03
CA TRP A 138 9.36 10.49 17.45
C TRP A 138 10.82 10.90 17.72
N PHE A 139 11.03 11.96 18.50
CA PHE A 139 12.32 12.63 18.67
C PHE A 139 12.75 12.77 20.15
N GLY A 140 12.26 11.91 21.04
CA GLY A 140 12.63 11.91 22.46
C GLY A 140 11.70 12.72 23.35
N GLU A 141 10.62 13.28 22.80
CA GLU A 141 9.63 14.01 23.56
C GLU A 141 8.96 13.13 24.63
N THR A 142 8.79 13.70 25.83
CA THR A 142 8.24 12.99 27.00
C THR A 142 6.72 13.11 27.13
N LYS A 143 6.12 14.07 26.43
CA LYS A 143 4.67 14.19 26.27
C LYS A 143 4.32 13.68 24.88
N GLN A 144 3.34 12.77 24.80
CA GLN A 144 2.71 12.46 23.52
C GLN A 144 2.06 13.74 23.00
N ASN A 145 2.51 14.22 21.83
CA ASN A 145 1.96 15.40 21.18
C ASN A 145 0.64 15.09 20.44
N GLY A 146 -0.04 14.01 20.81
CA GLY A 146 -1.17 13.49 20.05
C GLY A 146 -0.75 12.84 18.73
N ARG A 147 -1.73 12.56 17.88
CA ARG A 147 -1.55 11.99 16.54
C ARG A 147 -1.41 13.13 15.53
N VAL A 148 -0.17 13.54 15.26
CA VAL A 148 0.12 14.74 14.46
C VAL A 148 0.83 14.43 13.15
N VAL A 149 0.59 15.29 12.15
CA VAL A 149 1.30 15.31 10.87
C VAL A 149 1.82 16.72 10.59
N LYS A 150 2.89 16.82 9.80
CA LYS A 150 3.32 18.09 9.21
C LYS A 150 2.80 18.19 7.78
N ILE A 151 2.25 19.33 7.40
CA ILE A 151 1.73 19.59 6.06
C ILE A 151 2.81 20.29 5.24
N MET A 152 3.16 19.70 4.09
CA MET A 152 4.04 20.33 3.11
C MET A 152 3.24 20.69 1.86
N CYS A 153 3.51 21.88 1.31
CA CYS A 153 2.81 22.38 0.13
C CYS A 153 3.76 22.61 -1.05
N TYR A 154 3.19 22.52 -2.25
CA TYR A 154 3.86 22.59 -3.54
C TYR A 154 3.08 23.49 -4.49
N TYR A 155 3.75 24.01 -5.53
CA TYR A 155 3.16 24.97 -6.47
C TYR A 155 3.10 24.43 -7.90
N LEU A 156 1.89 24.33 -8.45
CA LEU A 156 1.58 23.65 -9.72
C LEU A 156 1.67 24.55 -10.97
N ASP A 157 1.80 25.87 -10.81
CA ASP A 157 1.68 26.80 -11.95
C ASP A 157 2.70 26.50 -13.06
N GLY A 158 2.24 25.87 -14.14
CA GLY A 158 3.05 25.48 -15.29
C GLY A 158 3.53 24.01 -15.34
N THR A 159 3.27 23.17 -14.34
CA THR A 159 3.67 21.74 -14.34
C THR A 159 2.84 20.90 -13.35
N VAL A 160 2.63 19.62 -13.66
CA VAL A 160 2.05 18.68 -12.68
C VAL A 160 3.09 18.05 -11.76
N ASN A 161 4.38 18.24 -12.03
CA ASN A 161 5.44 17.69 -11.21
C ASN A 161 5.65 18.53 -9.94
N LEU A 162 4.71 18.36 -9.01
CA LEU A 162 4.62 19.13 -7.77
C LEU A 162 5.89 19.01 -6.92
N TYR A 163 6.49 17.81 -6.85
CA TYR A 163 7.68 17.55 -6.04
C TYR A 163 8.91 18.36 -6.48
N MET A 164 8.96 18.84 -7.73
CA MET A 164 10.03 19.73 -8.19
C MET A 164 9.82 21.19 -7.79
N ARG A 165 8.69 21.52 -7.16
CA ARG A 165 8.28 22.90 -6.83
C ARG A 165 7.75 23.03 -5.40
N PRO A 166 8.54 22.63 -4.38
CA PRO A 166 8.16 22.80 -2.98
C PRO A 166 8.02 24.27 -2.60
N ILE A 167 7.07 24.56 -1.72
CA ILE A 167 6.96 25.85 -1.02
C ILE A 167 7.74 25.70 0.29
N GLU A 168 9.05 25.94 0.21
CA GLU A 168 9.97 25.72 1.31
C GLU A 168 9.80 26.71 2.47
N ALA A 169 10.29 26.27 3.64
CA ALA A 169 10.36 27.02 4.89
C ALA A 169 9.02 27.49 5.49
N ILE A 170 7.94 26.80 5.11
CA ILE A 170 6.66 26.83 5.81
C ILE A 170 6.44 25.47 6.46
N THR A 171 6.20 25.47 7.77
CA THR A 171 5.83 24.28 8.53
C THR A 171 4.45 24.50 9.12
N VAL A 172 3.53 23.57 8.83
CA VAL A 172 2.21 23.53 9.49
C VAL A 172 2.08 22.17 10.17
N THR A 173 1.73 22.15 11.44
CA THR A 173 1.45 20.90 12.16
C THR A 173 -0.04 20.81 12.44
N VAL A 174 -0.61 19.66 12.11
CA VAL A 174 -2.03 19.34 12.31
C VAL A 174 -2.15 18.22 13.32
N ASP A 175 -3.08 18.36 14.26
CA ASP A 175 -3.57 17.27 15.10
C ASP A 175 -4.71 16.56 14.36
N LEU A 176 -4.54 15.27 14.06
CA LEU A 176 -5.50 14.46 13.30
C LEU A 176 -6.72 14.04 14.13
N ASP A 177 -6.61 14.01 15.46
CA ASP A 177 -7.75 13.70 16.33
C ASP A 177 -8.65 14.92 16.50
N ALA A 178 -8.06 16.09 16.75
CA ALA A 178 -8.80 17.35 16.85
C ALA A 178 -9.14 17.96 15.48
N MET A 179 -8.52 17.47 14.40
CA MET A 179 -8.61 17.96 13.03
C MET A 179 -8.42 19.49 12.95
N ASN A 180 -7.33 19.99 13.52
CA ASN A 180 -7.01 21.41 13.54
C ASN A 180 -5.51 21.70 13.41
N VAL A 181 -5.18 22.91 12.96
CA VAL A 181 -3.80 23.41 12.94
C VAL A 181 -3.37 23.79 14.35
N ILE A 182 -2.36 23.09 14.88
CA ILE A 182 -1.83 23.33 16.24
C ILE A 182 -0.51 24.11 16.23
N HIS A 183 0.17 24.16 15.09
CA HIS A 183 1.41 24.93 14.93
C HIS A 183 1.55 25.45 13.50
N PHE A 184 2.06 26.67 13.38
CA PHE A 184 2.37 27.30 12.11
C PHE A 184 3.69 28.07 12.24
N GLN A 185 4.58 27.91 11.27
CA GLN A 185 5.83 28.63 11.19
C GLN A 185 6.17 28.97 9.73
N ASP A 186 6.39 30.27 9.44
CA ASP A 186 6.98 30.76 8.19
C ASP A 186 8.38 31.32 8.52
N ARG A 187 9.43 30.50 8.36
CA ARG A 187 10.79 30.87 8.80
C ARG A 187 11.47 31.85 7.88
N LEU A 188 11.40 31.61 6.56
CA LEU A 188 12.05 32.44 5.55
C LEU A 188 11.40 32.26 4.18
N VAL A 189 11.62 33.22 3.28
CA VAL A 189 11.12 33.15 1.91
C VAL A 189 12.17 32.51 1.00
N VAL A 190 11.88 31.30 0.53
CA VAL A 190 12.66 30.62 -0.51
C VAL A 190 11.94 30.79 -1.85
N PRO A 191 12.62 31.18 -2.94
CA PRO A 191 12.03 31.20 -4.27
C PRO A 191 11.56 29.80 -4.69
N VAL A 192 10.31 29.68 -5.13
CA VAL A 192 9.80 28.43 -5.72
C VAL A 192 10.56 28.15 -7.02
N PRO A 193 11.09 26.94 -7.23
CA PRO A 193 11.74 26.56 -8.48
C PRO A 193 10.87 26.81 -9.72
N LYS A 194 11.49 26.99 -10.88
CA LYS A 194 10.78 27.18 -12.15
C LYS A 194 10.12 25.87 -12.60
N ALA A 195 8.95 25.97 -13.24
CA ALA A 195 8.25 24.82 -13.82
C ALA A 195 8.83 24.34 -15.16
N ALA A 196 9.60 25.18 -15.85
CA ALA A 196 10.15 24.86 -17.15
C ALA A 196 11.06 23.63 -17.07
N GLY A 197 10.77 22.62 -17.90
CA GLY A 197 11.56 21.39 -17.99
C GLY A 197 11.25 20.34 -16.92
N THR A 198 10.19 20.49 -16.12
CA THR A 198 9.88 19.53 -15.05
C THR A 198 8.67 18.61 -15.33
N ASP A 199 7.81 18.94 -16.30
CA ASP A 199 6.67 18.07 -16.65
C ASP A 199 7.23 16.76 -17.22
N TYR A 200 6.63 15.63 -16.84
CA TYR A 200 7.06 14.28 -17.24
C TYR A 200 6.10 13.61 -18.22
N ARG A 201 4.94 14.22 -18.49
CA ARG A 201 3.95 13.66 -19.41
C ARG A 201 4.38 13.92 -20.84
N GLU A 202 4.45 12.87 -21.65
CA GLU A 202 4.80 12.94 -23.07
C GLU A 202 3.95 13.98 -23.82
N SER A 203 2.65 14.05 -23.53
CA SER A 203 1.71 15.01 -24.15
C SER A 203 2.00 16.48 -23.87
N LYS A 204 2.92 16.79 -22.95
CA LYS A 204 3.37 18.14 -22.61
C LYS A 204 4.80 18.43 -23.05
N GLN A 205 5.53 17.41 -23.53
CA GLN A 205 6.89 17.58 -24.03
C GLN A 205 6.90 18.26 -25.41
N LYS A 206 8.04 18.86 -25.74
CA LYS A 206 8.30 19.48 -27.04
C LYS A 206 9.54 18.85 -27.68
N PRO A 207 9.63 18.83 -29.02
CA PRO A 207 10.82 18.36 -29.72
C PRO A 207 12.11 19.09 -29.28
N PRO A 208 13.27 18.44 -29.40
CA PRO A 208 13.48 17.09 -29.94
C PRO A 208 13.09 15.98 -28.95
N LEU A 209 12.40 14.95 -29.46
CA LEU A 209 12.13 13.69 -28.74
C LEU A 209 13.01 12.60 -29.35
N GLY A 210 13.40 11.58 -28.57
CA GLY A 210 14.03 10.37 -29.12
C GLY A 210 15.15 9.76 -28.28
N PRO A 211 15.84 8.74 -28.81
CA PRO A 211 15.68 8.13 -30.14
C PRO A 211 14.37 7.35 -30.32
N GLU A 212 13.91 7.19 -31.57
CA GLU A 212 12.79 6.28 -31.87
C GLU A 212 13.19 4.83 -31.61
N LEU A 213 12.33 4.09 -30.92
CA LEU A 213 12.53 2.68 -30.61
C LEU A 213 11.69 1.80 -31.54
N LYS A 214 12.27 0.71 -32.02
CA LYS A 214 11.51 -0.32 -32.77
C LYS A 214 10.58 -1.06 -31.81
N GLY A 215 9.33 -1.27 -32.22
CA GLY A 215 8.36 -2.04 -31.45
C GLY A 215 8.81 -3.50 -31.25
N ILE A 216 8.48 -4.05 -30.08
CA ILE A 216 8.68 -5.45 -29.71
C ILE A 216 7.41 -5.99 -29.06
N THR A 217 7.10 -7.27 -29.27
CA THR A 217 5.97 -7.94 -28.63
C THR A 217 6.35 -9.35 -28.21
N VAL A 218 5.72 -9.85 -27.15
CA VAL A 218 5.82 -11.23 -26.67
C VAL A 218 4.52 -11.95 -27.03
N VAL A 219 4.61 -13.08 -27.72
CA VAL A 219 3.45 -13.85 -28.17
C VAL A 219 3.50 -15.25 -27.56
N GLN A 220 2.36 -15.68 -26.98
CA GLN A 220 2.14 -17.04 -26.48
C GLN A 220 0.94 -17.64 -27.23
N PRO A 221 1.15 -18.29 -28.38
CA PRO A 221 0.05 -18.70 -29.27
C PRO A 221 -0.93 -19.69 -28.60
N ASP A 222 -0.44 -20.50 -27.66
CA ASP A 222 -1.22 -21.49 -26.94
C ASP A 222 -1.72 -21.00 -25.56
N GLY A 223 -1.57 -19.71 -25.27
CA GLY A 223 -1.86 -19.11 -23.97
C GLY A 223 -0.71 -19.26 -22.96
N PRO A 224 -0.91 -18.75 -21.72
CA PRO A 224 0.09 -18.89 -20.66
C PRO A 224 0.17 -20.33 -20.14
N SER A 225 1.36 -20.76 -19.71
CA SER A 225 1.57 -22.08 -19.10
C SER A 225 1.15 -22.12 -17.63
N PHE A 226 0.73 -20.99 -17.06
CA PHE A 226 0.15 -20.95 -15.71
C PHE A 226 -1.37 -21.02 -15.73
N THR A 227 -1.93 -21.62 -14.69
CA THR A 227 -3.37 -21.59 -14.40
C THR A 227 -3.62 -20.85 -13.10
N ILE A 228 -4.69 -20.07 -13.06
CA ILE A 228 -5.15 -19.36 -11.86
C ILE A 228 -6.53 -19.91 -11.51
N ASP A 229 -6.67 -20.50 -10.33
CA ASP A 229 -7.94 -20.97 -9.76
C ASP A 229 -8.21 -20.18 -8.48
N GLY A 230 -9.04 -19.14 -8.60
CA GLY A 230 -9.18 -18.10 -7.57
C GLY A 230 -7.82 -17.45 -7.28
N SER A 231 -7.32 -17.69 -6.07
CA SER A 231 -6.03 -17.18 -5.59
C SER A 231 -4.87 -18.16 -5.76
N ARG A 232 -5.12 -19.39 -6.22
CA ARG A 232 -4.09 -20.41 -6.40
C ARG A 232 -3.48 -20.31 -7.79
N VAL A 233 -2.15 -20.24 -7.85
CA VAL A 233 -1.39 -20.21 -9.09
C VAL A 233 -0.59 -21.50 -9.21
N ARG A 234 -0.72 -22.16 -10.35
CA ARG A 234 0.15 -23.28 -10.76
C ARG A 234 0.88 -22.89 -12.02
N TRP A 235 2.20 -23.04 -12.01
CA TRP A 235 3.04 -22.71 -13.15
C TRP A 235 4.24 -23.64 -13.19
N ALA A 236 4.44 -24.33 -14.32
CA ALA A 236 5.47 -25.36 -14.45
C ALA A 236 5.40 -26.37 -13.28
N ASN A 237 6.44 -26.45 -12.46
CA ASN A 237 6.50 -27.30 -11.27
C ASN A 237 6.17 -26.53 -9.97
N TRP A 238 5.72 -25.29 -10.02
CA TRP A 238 5.34 -24.49 -8.85
C TRP A 238 3.83 -24.50 -8.59
N ASP A 239 3.49 -24.51 -7.31
CA ASP A 239 2.13 -24.32 -6.79
C ASP A 239 2.19 -23.36 -5.60
N PHE A 240 1.46 -22.26 -5.68
CA PHE A 240 1.43 -21.24 -4.64
C PHE A 240 0.08 -20.51 -4.60
N HIS A 241 -0.11 -19.75 -3.52
CA HIS A 241 -1.29 -18.94 -3.29
C HIS A 241 -0.88 -17.46 -3.28
N LEU A 242 -1.71 -16.60 -3.87
CA LEU A 242 -1.54 -15.16 -3.89
C LEU A 242 -2.71 -14.49 -3.19
N SER A 243 -2.42 -13.62 -2.23
CA SER A 243 -3.40 -12.71 -1.65
C SER A 243 -2.86 -11.29 -1.62
N PHE A 244 -3.72 -10.38 -1.20
CA PHE A 244 -3.43 -8.97 -1.06
C PHE A 244 -3.90 -8.46 0.31
N ASP A 245 -3.11 -7.56 0.89
CA ASP A 245 -3.39 -6.91 2.16
C ASP A 245 -3.19 -5.40 2.06
N ALA A 246 -4.04 -4.62 2.74
CA ALA A 246 -3.98 -3.15 2.67
C ALA A 246 -2.68 -2.57 3.25
N ARG A 247 -2.05 -3.25 4.22
CA ARG A 247 -0.80 -2.79 4.83
C ARG A 247 0.41 -3.19 4.01
N VAL A 248 0.49 -4.45 3.57
CA VAL A 248 1.73 -5.02 2.98
C VAL A 248 1.64 -5.35 1.49
N GLY A 249 0.49 -5.12 0.86
CA GLY A 249 0.28 -5.39 -0.56
C GLY A 249 0.23 -6.90 -0.88
N PRO A 250 0.85 -7.37 -1.97
CA PRO A 250 0.78 -8.77 -2.39
C PRO A 250 1.55 -9.70 -1.43
N ILE A 251 0.94 -10.85 -1.13
CA ILE A 251 1.47 -11.89 -0.26
C ILE A 251 1.53 -13.19 -1.05
N VAL A 252 2.72 -13.81 -1.10
CA VAL A 252 2.90 -15.16 -1.64
C VAL A 252 2.86 -16.15 -0.49
N SER A 253 1.93 -17.09 -0.55
CA SER A 253 1.76 -18.12 0.46
C SER A 253 1.86 -19.51 -0.15
N LEU A 254 2.15 -20.50 0.70
CA LEU A 254 2.07 -21.92 0.37
C LEU A 254 2.93 -22.38 -0.81
N ALA A 255 3.96 -21.63 -1.19
CA ALA A 255 4.84 -21.97 -2.30
C ALA A 255 5.50 -23.34 -2.12
N SER A 256 5.23 -24.21 -3.07
CA SER A 256 5.71 -25.59 -3.12
C SER A 256 6.17 -25.89 -4.53
N ILE A 257 7.24 -26.69 -4.64
CA ILE A 257 7.79 -27.14 -5.92
C ILE A 257 7.59 -28.65 -6.06
N TYR A 258 7.17 -29.10 -7.23
CA TYR A 258 7.05 -30.51 -7.57
C TYR A 258 8.42 -31.09 -7.86
N ASP A 259 8.80 -32.07 -7.06
CA ASP A 259 10.04 -32.83 -7.20
C ASP A 259 9.76 -34.08 -8.05
N THR A 260 10.28 -34.09 -9.27
CA THR A 260 10.04 -35.16 -10.24
C THR A 260 10.75 -36.46 -9.87
N GLU A 261 11.83 -36.42 -9.10
CA GLU A 261 12.50 -37.65 -8.63
C GLU A 261 11.71 -38.30 -7.49
N LYS A 262 11.14 -37.48 -6.61
CA LYS A 262 10.35 -37.95 -5.46
C LYS A 262 8.86 -38.11 -5.74
N GLN A 263 8.39 -37.62 -6.87
CA GLN A 263 6.99 -37.63 -7.27
C GLN A 263 6.06 -36.94 -6.26
N GLU A 264 6.54 -35.88 -5.60
CA GLU A 264 5.78 -35.15 -4.57
C GLU A 264 6.01 -33.63 -4.63
N PHE A 265 5.02 -32.87 -4.14
CA PHE A 265 5.23 -31.44 -3.88
C PHE A 265 5.96 -31.24 -2.56
N ARG A 266 7.04 -30.46 -2.61
CA ARG A 266 7.86 -30.10 -1.44
C ARG A 266 7.67 -28.63 -1.11
N ARG A 267 7.31 -28.35 0.15
CA ARG A 267 7.12 -26.98 0.62
C ARG A 267 8.45 -26.22 0.60
N VAL A 268 8.42 -25.00 0.07
CA VAL A 268 9.56 -24.08 0.07
C VAL A 268 9.31 -22.91 1.01
N MET A 269 8.16 -22.23 0.86
CA MET A 269 7.83 -21.05 1.64
C MET A 269 6.37 -21.10 2.08
N TYR A 270 6.13 -20.88 3.37
CA TYR A 270 4.77 -20.80 3.89
C TYR A 270 4.11 -19.45 3.57
N ARG A 271 4.86 -18.35 3.73
CA ARG A 271 4.38 -16.97 3.55
C ARG A 271 5.58 -16.05 3.31
N GLY A 272 5.47 -15.12 2.37
CA GLY A 272 6.46 -14.08 2.09
C GLY A 272 5.81 -12.83 1.51
N PHE A 273 6.25 -11.66 1.99
CA PHE A 273 5.75 -10.33 1.62
C PHE A 273 6.77 -9.26 2.07
N VAL A 274 6.63 -8.04 1.56
CA VAL A 274 7.41 -6.89 2.04
C VAL A 274 6.78 -6.42 3.36
N SER A 275 7.47 -6.62 4.47
CA SER A 275 6.90 -6.35 5.79
C SER A 275 6.85 -4.86 6.12
N GLU A 276 7.84 -4.10 5.68
CA GLU A 276 7.99 -2.68 5.99
C GLU A 276 8.99 -2.02 5.05
N LEU A 277 8.90 -0.69 4.90
CA LEU A 277 9.88 0.16 4.22
C LEU A 277 10.43 1.18 5.21
N PHE A 278 11.62 1.71 4.93
CA PHE A 278 12.20 2.81 5.70
C PHE A 278 12.95 3.76 4.78
N VAL A 279 12.47 5.00 4.67
CA VAL A 279 13.01 6.01 3.73
C VAL A 279 13.49 7.26 4.48
N PRO A 280 14.68 7.21 5.10
CA PRO A 280 15.23 8.32 5.87
C PRO A 280 15.86 9.38 4.97
N TYR A 281 15.36 10.61 5.05
CA TYR A 281 16.05 11.78 4.52
C TYR A 281 17.22 12.19 5.43
N MET A 282 18.20 12.88 4.85
CA MET A 282 19.47 13.23 5.51
C MET A 282 19.63 14.74 5.72
N ASP A 283 18.58 15.51 5.48
CA ASP A 283 18.56 16.96 5.73
C ASP A 283 18.10 17.22 7.17
N LEU A 284 18.93 17.94 7.93
CA LEU A 284 18.74 18.21 9.36
C LEU A 284 17.94 19.49 9.64
N THR A 285 17.49 20.20 8.60
CA THR A 285 16.68 21.41 8.75
C THR A 285 15.28 21.10 9.27
N GLU A 286 14.63 22.11 9.86
CA GLU A 286 13.29 22.02 10.47
C GLU A 286 12.23 21.44 9.52
N GLU A 287 12.40 21.66 8.22
CA GLU A 287 11.48 21.23 7.16
C GLU A 287 11.62 19.75 6.79
N TRP A 288 12.75 19.11 7.12
CA TRP A 288 13.13 17.78 6.61
C TRP A 288 13.50 16.75 7.68
N TYR A 289 13.99 17.17 8.86
CA TYR A 289 14.60 16.25 9.85
C TYR A 289 13.68 15.09 10.28
N TYR A 290 12.37 15.26 10.16
CA TYR A 290 11.33 14.29 10.57
C TYR A 290 10.93 13.31 9.46
N ARG A 291 11.43 13.48 8.24
CA ARG A 291 11.02 12.68 7.08
C ARG A 291 11.80 11.38 7.03
N THR A 292 11.27 10.38 7.71
CA THR A 292 11.84 9.04 7.75
C THR A 292 10.74 8.01 7.61
N PHE A 293 10.07 8.01 6.45
CA PHE A 293 8.82 7.28 6.26
C PHE A 293 8.96 5.79 6.52
N PHE A 294 7.90 5.24 7.11
CA PHE A 294 7.63 3.80 7.16
C PHE A 294 6.42 3.51 6.29
N ASP A 295 6.61 3.41 4.98
CA ASP A 295 5.52 3.45 3.99
C ASP A 295 4.41 2.42 4.29
N ALA A 296 4.75 1.18 4.65
CA ALA A 296 3.75 0.15 4.91
C ALA A 296 3.01 0.41 6.22
N GLY A 297 3.72 0.77 7.29
CA GLY A 297 3.15 1.02 8.60
C GLY A 297 2.38 2.35 8.73
N GLU A 298 2.82 3.39 8.04
CA GLU A 298 2.28 4.75 8.16
C GLU A 298 1.21 5.05 7.11
N TYR A 299 1.37 4.57 5.88
CA TYR A 299 0.48 4.90 4.75
C TYR A 299 -0.25 3.69 4.17
N GLY A 300 0.28 2.48 4.38
CA GLY A 300 -0.27 1.24 3.84
C GLY A 300 0.24 0.97 2.42
N TYR A 301 1.18 0.04 2.29
CA TYR A 301 1.80 -0.30 1.00
C TYR A 301 0.78 -0.84 -0.01
N GLY A 302 -0.17 -1.65 0.46
CA GLY A 302 -1.28 -2.12 -0.37
C GLY A 302 -2.33 -1.04 -0.64
N LEU A 303 -2.63 -0.20 0.36
CA LEU A 303 -3.57 0.92 0.25
C LEU A 303 -3.09 1.96 -0.78
N CYS A 304 -1.77 2.15 -0.90
CA CYS A 304 -1.14 3.02 -1.89
C CYS A 304 -0.86 2.35 -3.24
N ALA A 305 -1.26 1.09 -3.46
CA ALA A 305 -1.11 0.46 -4.76
C ALA A 305 -1.95 1.18 -5.83
N VAL A 306 -1.43 1.26 -7.05
CA VAL A 306 -2.10 1.91 -8.18
C VAL A 306 -2.45 0.89 -9.26
N PRO A 307 -3.55 1.11 -10.02
CA PRO A 307 -3.85 0.29 -11.18
C PRO A 307 -2.70 0.32 -12.18
N LEU A 308 -2.23 -0.86 -12.58
CA LEU A 308 -1.15 -1.02 -13.55
C LEU A 308 -1.63 -0.65 -14.96
N GLU A 309 -0.81 0.12 -15.69
CA GLU A 309 -1.04 0.48 -17.08
C GLU A 309 -0.66 -0.66 -18.02
N PRO A 310 -1.60 -1.21 -18.81
CA PRO A 310 -1.29 -2.27 -19.75
C PRO A 310 -0.26 -1.88 -20.81
N LEU A 311 0.63 -2.81 -21.14
CA LEU A 311 1.74 -2.63 -22.09
C LEU A 311 2.81 -1.62 -21.66
N ARG A 312 2.67 -1.01 -20.48
CA ARG A 312 3.66 -0.12 -19.86
C ARG A 312 4.26 -0.79 -18.64
N ASP A 313 3.40 -1.11 -17.67
CA ASP A 313 3.83 -1.72 -16.41
C ASP A 313 3.93 -3.24 -16.49
N CYS A 314 3.08 -3.88 -17.30
CA CYS A 314 3.14 -5.32 -17.57
C CYS A 314 3.06 -5.61 -19.08
N PRO A 315 3.67 -6.72 -19.56
CA PRO A 315 3.67 -7.08 -20.97
C PRO A 315 2.28 -7.54 -21.45
N ALA A 316 2.12 -7.66 -22.78
CA ALA A 316 0.85 -8.00 -23.43
C ALA A 316 0.26 -9.36 -23.01
N ASN A 317 1.09 -10.28 -22.53
CA ASN A 317 0.69 -11.60 -22.07
C ASN A 317 0.39 -11.67 -20.56
N ALA A 318 0.29 -10.51 -19.89
CA ALA A 318 0.00 -10.46 -18.46
C ALA A 318 -1.48 -10.68 -18.16
N VAL A 319 -1.75 -11.40 -17.07
CA VAL A 319 -3.06 -11.50 -16.44
C VAL A 319 -3.07 -10.57 -15.23
N TYR A 320 -4.05 -9.68 -15.16
CA TYR A 320 -4.18 -8.71 -14.08
C TYR A 320 -5.10 -9.22 -12.98
N MET A 321 -4.79 -8.85 -11.75
CA MET A 321 -5.58 -9.15 -10.56
C MET A 321 -5.84 -7.86 -9.78
N GLY A 322 -7.08 -7.72 -9.31
CA GLY A 322 -7.49 -6.65 -8.42
C GLY A 322 -7.47 -7.08 -6.95
N ALA A 323 -7.77 -6.11 -6.09
CA ALA A 323 -7.95 -6.34 -4.65
C ALA A 323 -9.07 -5.44 -4.10
N TYR A 324 -9.45 -5.68 -2.85
CA TYR A 324 -10.32 -4.80 -2.08
C TYR A 324 -9.63 -4.38 -0.80
N VAL A 325 -9.76 -3.10 -0.46
CA VAL A 325 -9.27 -2.51 0.80
C VAL A 325 -10.39 -1.73 1.47
N ALA A 326 -10.23 -1.33 2.73
CA ALA A 326 -11.22 -0.54 3.45
C ALA A 326 -11.01 0.96 3.27
N ALA A 327 -12.09 1.69 3.03
CA ALA A 327 -12.15 3.14 3.23
C ALA A 327 -12.13 3.48 4.74
N GLN A 328 -11.95 4.77 5.08
CA GLN A 328 -12.00 5.25 6.47
C GLN A 328 -13.30 4.86 7.21
N ASN A 329 -14.42 4.72 6.49
CA ASN A 329 -15.72 4.32 7.06
C ASN A 329 -15.94 2.79 7.08
N GLY A 330 -14.90 2.00 6.76
CA GLY A 330 -14.93 0.54 6.73
C GLY A 330 -15.53 -0.08 5.46
N MET A 331 -16.05 0.72 4.53
CA MET A 331 -16.63 0.21 3.28
C MET A 331 -15.52 -0.25 2.31
N PRO A 332 -15.75 -1.32 1.52
CA PRO A 332 -14.77 -1.80 0.57
C PRO A 332 -14.57 -0.80 -0.59
N ILE A 333 -13.32 -0.58 -0.95
CA ILE A 333 -12.87 0.11 -2.16
C ILE A 333 -12.28 -0.96 -3.09
N GLU A 334 -12.75 -0.99 -4.33
CA GLU A 334 -12.16 -1.82 -5.37
C GLU A 334 -10.86 -1.19 -5.90
N MET A 335 -9.81 -1.99 -5.96
CA MET A 335 -8.53 -1.63 -6.57
C MET A 335 -8.28 -2.53 -7.79
N PRO A 336 -8.66 -2.11 -9.01
CA PRO A 336 -8.49 -2.94 -10.19
C PRO A 336 -7.00 -3.01 -10.59
N ASN A 337 -6.58 -4.17 -11.09
CA ASN A 337 -5.28 -4.35 -11.75
C ASN A 337 -4.05 -3.91 -10.92
N VAL A 338 -4.05 -4.15 -9.61
CA VAL A 338 -2.95 -3.74 -8.71
C VAL A 338 -1.74 -4.67 -8.72
N PHE A 339 -1.87 -5.87 -9.28
CA PHE A 339 -0.73 -6.74 -9.60
C PHE A 339 -1.04 -7.59 -10.83
N CYS A 340 0.01 -8.06 -11.51
CA CYS A 340 -0.10 -8.86 -12.72
C CYS A 340 0.82 -10.09 -12.67
N ILE A 341 0.43 -11.14 -13.39
CA ILE A 341 1.18 -12.38 -13.54
C ILE A 341 1.46 -12.58 -15.02
N PHE A 342 2.71 -12.81 -15.39
CA PHE A 342 3.11 -13.05 -16.77
C PHE A 342 4.30 -14.00 -16.85
N GLU A 343 4.44 -14.69 -17.97
CA GLU A 343 5.65 -15.40 -18.31
C GLU A 343 6.57 -14.51 -19.13
N ARG A 344 7.88 -14.64 -18.91
CA ARG A 344 8.88 -13.97 -19.73
C ARG A 344 9.95 -14.96 -20.17
N ASN A 345 10.44 -14.80 -21.40
CA ASN A 345 11.74 -15.36 -21.73
C ASN A 345 12.79 -14.54 -20.97
N ALA A 346 13.49 -15.18 -20.03
CA ALA A 346 14.50 -14.52 -19.21
C ALA A 346 15.77 -14.17 -20.00
N GLY A 347 15.94 -14.72 -21.21
CA GLY A 347 17.19 -14.62 -21.99
C GLY A 347 18.35 -15.42 -21.42
N ASP A 348 18.25 -15.84 -20.15
CA ASP A 348 19.25 -16.64 -19.46
C ASP A 348 19.19 -18.12 -19.88
N VAL A 349 20.36 -18.67 -20.17
CA VAL A 349 20.51 -20.10 -20.46
C VAL A 349 20.42 -20.88 -19.15
N MET A 350 19.39 -21.71 -18.99
CA MET A 350 19.16 -22.49 -17.77
C MET A 350 20.38 -23.36 -17.38
N TRP A 351 21.04 -23.96 -18.37
CA TRP A 351 22.35 -24.60 -18.26
C TRP A 351 22.95 -24.81 -19.65
N ARG A 352 24.28 -24.79 -19.78
CA ARG A 352 24.99 -25.20 -21.01
C ARG A 352 26.34 -25.82 -20.68
N HIS A 353 26.77 -26.75 -21.52
CA HIS A 353 28.11 -27.31 -21.50
C HIS A 353 28.67 -27.36 -22.93
N THR A 354 29.98 -27.26 -23.09
CA THR A 354 30.66 -27.40 -24.38
C THR A 354 31.89 -28.27 -24.18
N GLU A 355 31.82 -29.51 -24.66
CA GLU A 355 32.93 -30.45 -24.65
C GLU A 355 33.66 -30.39 -26.00
N THR A 356 34.98 -30.32 -25.97
CA THR A 356 35.83 -30.18 -27.18
C THR A 356 36.90 -31.26 -27.29
N MET A 357 37.02 -32.13 -26.28
CA MET A 357 38.12 -33.08 -26.16
C MET A 357 37.73 -34.53 -26.46
N ILE A 358 36.44 -34.84 -26.64
CA ILE A 358 36.01 -36.17 -27.09
C ILE A 358 36.13 -36.22 -28.63
N PRO A 359 36.99 -37.08 -29.19
CA PRO A 359 37.14 -37.21 -30.64
C PRO A 359 35.82 -37.59 -31.32
N PRO A 360 35.55 -37.17 -32.57
CA PRO A 360 34.29 -37.45 -33.27
C PRO A 360 34.00 -38.94 -33.50
N ASP A 361 35.04 -39.77 -33.46
CA ASP A 361 34.99 -41.20 -33.83
C ASP A 361 34.98 -42.14 -32.60
N LEU A 362 34.70 -41.62 -31.40
CA LEU A 362 34.67 -42.37 -30.13
C LEU A 362 33.25 -42.63 -29.63
#